data_AF-A0A161XHK4-F1
#
_entry.id   AF-A0A161XHK4-F1
#
_cell.length_a   1.000
_cell.length_b   1.000
_cell.length_c   1.000
_cell.angle_alpha   90.00
_cell.angle_beta   90.00
_cell.angle_gamma   90.00
#
_symmetry.space_group_name_H-M   'P 1'
#
loop_
_entity.id
_entity.type
_entity.pdbx_description
1 polymer ?
#
loop_
_entity_poly.entity_id
_entity_poly.type
_entity_poly.pdbx_seq_one_letter_code
_entity_poly.pdbx_strand_id
1 'polypeptide(L)'
;MTANPQVEVHTDDGVFHAVVNVWESDWDETNNTVRPREMVRRTLEAAERYPDKRIIAHFIQPHYPFIGEFGQEHIEEQAGIELSRRMASGETAESDHWNVWDLLKQGHLREDVVRKAYRENLDLVLPHVRELGNELDGKTVVTADHGNLFGERLGPAGVRVYGHPEGIHAPDLVTVPWFELEWSNRRTVVSGTSSERRPETAGDVSTRLKELGYL
;
A
#
# COMPACT_ATOMS: atom_id res chain seq x y z
N MET A 1 -1.47 -4.37 9.84
CA MET A 1 -1.04 -5.08 8.61
C MET A 1 -0.72 -4.05 7.56
N THR A 2 0.45 -4.13 6.93
CA THR A 2 0.82 -3.16 5.88
C THR A 2 1.47 -3.85 4.69
N ALA A 3 0.97 -3.53 3.50
CA ALA A 3 1.62 -3.82 2.24
C ALA A 3 2.62 -2.73 1.82
N ASN A 4 2.65 -1.60 2.54
CA ASN A 4 3.48 -0.44 2.21
C ASN A 4 4.78 -0.45 3.04
N PRO A 5 5.96 -0.58 2.41
CA PRO A 5 7.26 -0.53 3.09
C PRO A 5 7.56 0.81 3.76
N GLN A 6 6.92 1.91 3.33
CA GLN A 6 7.12 3.24 3.91
C GLN A 6 6.75 3.30 5.40
N VAL A 7 5.89 2.39 5.89
CA VAL A 7 5.57 2.27 7.32
C VAL A 7 6.82 1.93 8.13
N GLU A 8 7.73 1.12 7.59
CA GLU A 8 8.98 0.78 8.27
C GLU A 8 9.91 1.99 8.43
N VAL A 9 9.95 2.83 7.40
CA VAL A 9 10.83 4.01 7.34
C VAL A 9 10.31 5.17 8.21
N HIS A 10 8.99 5.35 8.29
CA HIS A 10 8.38 6.58 8.82
C HIS A 10 7.62 6.41 10.14
N THR A 11 7.53 5.19 10.68
CA THR A 11 6.83 4.95 11.94
C THR A 11 7.84 4.63 13.03
N ASP A 12 7.69 5.24 14.21
CA ASP A 12 8.48 4.89 15.39
C ASP A 12 8.05 3.53 15.98
N ASP A 13 8.95 2.90 16.73
CA ASP A 13 8.61 1.72 17.51
C ASP A 13 7.65 2.05 18.67
N GLY A 14 6.85 1.06 19.06
CA GLY A 14 5.93 1.17 20.18
C GLY A 14 4.59 1.87 19.88
N VAL A 15 4.38 2.37 18.66
CA VAL A 15 3.13 3.01 18.25
C VAL A 15 1.96 2.02 18.18
N PHE A 16 2.21 0.84 17.61
CA PHE A 16 1.21 -0.21 17.44
C PHE A 16 1.48 -1.38 18.38
N HIS A 17 0.41 -2.10 18.76
CA HIS A 17 0.55 -3.35 19.51
C HIS A 17 1.41 -4.37 18.74
N ALA A 18 1.13 -4.51 17.44
CA ALA A 18 1.89 -5.33 16.51
C ALA A 18 1.82 -4.70 15.11
N VAL A 19 2.92 -4.81 14.36
CA VAL A 19 3.00 -4.48 12.93
C VAL A 19 3.38 -5.75 12.21
N VAL A 20 2.65 -6.08 11.15
CA VAL A 20 2.99 -7.18 10.26
C VAL A 20 3.23 -6.58 8.88
N ASN A 21 4.49 -6.65 8.46
CA ASN A 21 5.00 -6.17 7.18
C ASN A 21 4.73 -7.25 6.12
N VAL A 22 3.55 -7.19 5.50
CA VAL A 22 3.14 -8.17 4.46
C VAL A 22 4.06 -8.08 3.24
N TRP A 23 4.64 -6.92 2.99
CA TRP A 23 5.63 -6.71 1.94
C TRP A 23 6.95 -7.48 2.15
N GLU A 24 7.27 -7.92 3.38
CA GLU A 24 8.44 -8.76 3.63
C GLU A 24 8.18 -10.22 3.27
N SER A 25 6.96 -10.72 3.52
CA SER A 25 6.63 -12.14 3.43
C SER A 25 5.87 -12.55 2.18
N ASP A 26 5.09 -11.63 1.57
CA ASP A 26 4.18 -11.93 0.46
C ASP A 26 4.33 -10.93 -0.70
N TRP A 27 5.57 -10.58 -1.03
CA TRP A 27 5.89 -9.72 -2.16
C TRP A 27 5.67 -10.44 -3.50
N ASP A 28 4.98 -9.79 -4.43
CA ASP A 28 4.86 -10.24 -5.81
C ASP A 28 5.98 -9.62 -6.65
N GLU A 29 7.03 -10.41 -6.90
CA GLU A 29 8.20 -9.99 -7.70
C GLU A 29 7.84 -9.69 -9.17
N THR A 30 6.72 -10.20 -9.69
CA THR A 30 6.28 -9.89 -11.06
C THR A 30 5.69 -8.48 -11.12
N ASN A 31 5.01 -8.07 -10.05
CA ASN A 31 4.28 -6.81 -10.01
C ASN A 31 4.96 -5.75 -9.15
N ASN A 32 6.06 -6.09 -8.47
CA ASN A 32 6.79 -5.20 -7.57
C ASN A 32 5.87 -4.53 -6.53
N THR A 33 4.96 -5.33 -5.94
CA THR A 33 4.02 -4.90 -4.91
C THR A 33 3.43 -6.11 -4.16
N VAL A 34 2.59 -5.88 -3.16
CA VAL A 34 1.78 -6.94 -2.52
C VAL A 34 0.41 -7.00 -3.19
N ARG A 35 -0.05 -8.22 -3.49
CA ARG A 35 -1.38 -8.43 -4.08
C ARG A 35 -2.49 -8.26 -3.02
N PRO A 36 -3.66 -7.69 -3.38
CA PRO A 36 -4.81 -7.57 -2.48
C PRO A 36 -5.18 -8.87 -1.73
N ARG A 37 -5.11 -10.02 -2.41
CA ARG A 37 -5.41 -11.33 -1.82
C ARG A 37 -4.53 -11.64 -0.60
N GLU A 38 -3.25 -11.30 -0.65
CA GLU A 38 -2.33 -11.57 0.46
C GLU A 38 -2.62 -10.67 1.65
N MET A 39 -3.02 -9.41 1.39
CA MET A 39 -3.53 -8.53 2.44
C MET A 39 -4.79 -9.07 3.12
N VAL A 40 -5.71 -9.68 2.38
CA VAL A 40 -6.89 -10.34 2.98
C VAL A 40 -6.45 -11.45 3.91
N ARG A 41 -5.68 -12.41 3.39
CA ARG A 41 -5.23 -13.58 4.14
C ARG A 41 -4.52 -13.18 5.44
N ARG A 42 -3.54 -12.29 5.36
CA ARG A 42 -2.78 -11.83 6.52
C ARG A 42 -3.63 -11.05 7.52
N THR A 43 -4.62 -10.30 7.04
CA THR A 43 -5.54 -9.56 7.90
C THR A 43 -6.43 -10.50 8.70
N LEU A 44 -6.94 -11.57 8.08
CA LEU A 44 -7.73 -12.60 8.78
C LEU A 44 -6.88 -13.35 9.80
N GLU A 45 -5.66 -13.79 9.44
CA GLU A 45 -4.70 -14.40 10.37
C GLU A 45 -4.43 -13.50 11.59
N ALA A 46 -4.25 -12.19 11.36
CA ALA A 46 -4.05 -11.23 12.43
C ALA A 46 -5.30 -11.03 13.30
N ALA A 47 -6.50 -11.13 12.71
CA ALA A 47 -7.74 -11.02 13.46
C ALA A 47 -7.95 -12.19 14.43
N GLU A 48 -7.58 -13.39 14.00
CA GLU A 48 -7.59 -14.59 14.85
C GLU A 48 -6.53 -14.50 15.95
N ARG A 49 -5.33 -14.02 15.62
CA ARG A 49 -4.21 -13.90 16.56
C ARG A 49 -4.42 -12.79 17.60
N TYR A 50 -5.11 -11.72 17.23
CA TYR A 50 -5.34 -10.53 18.05
C TYR A 50 -6.83 -10.17 18.16
N PRO A 51 -7.66 -11.05 18.76
CA PRO A 51 -9.12 -10.92 18.75
C PRO A 51 -9.65 -9.70 19.52
N ASP A 52 -8.84 -9.16 20.44
CA ASP A 52 -9.16 -8.02 21.30
C ASP A 52 -8.48 -6.71 20.84
N LYS A 53 -7.91 -6.68 19.62
CA LYS A 53 -7.24 -5.50 19.06
C LYS A 53 -7.99 -4.92 17.88
N ARG A 54 -7.75 -3.62 17.65
CA ARG A 54 -8.13 -2.93 16.41
C ARG A 54 -7.16 -3.34 15.31
N ILE A 55 -7.69 -3.48 14.11
CA ILE A 55 -6.92 -3.88 12.94
C ILE A 55 -6.90 -2.72 11.95
N ILE A 56 -5.72 -2.44 11.43
CA ILE A 56 -5.52 -1.59 10.26
C ILE A 56 -5.01 -2.51 9.16
N ALA A 57 -5.79 -2.63 8.08
CA ALA A 57 -5.42 -3.35 6.86
C ALA A 57 -5.05 -2.31 5.79
N HIS A 58 -3.75 -2.12 5.58
CA HIS A 58 -3.22 -1.08 4.70
C HIS A 58 -2.82 -1.68 3.34
N PHE A 59 -3.73 -1.54 2.37
CA PHE A 59 -3.55 -1.95 0.97
C PHE A 59 -2.75 -0.90 0.19
N ILE A 60 -2.09 -1.31 -0.90
CA ILE A 60 -1.45 -0.39 -1.85
C ILE A 60 -2.47 0.20 -2.81
N GLN A 61 -3.41 -0.61 -3.29
CA GLN A 61 -4.37 -0.19 -4.30
C GLN A 61 -5.28 0.93 -3.77
N PRO A 62 -5.61 1.93 -4.60
CA PRO A 62 -5.42 1.99 -6.05
C PRO A 62 -4.08 2.58 -6.53
N HIS A 63 -3.10 2.79 -5.64
CA HIS A 63 -1.77 3.30 -6.01
C HIS A 63 -1.09 2.41 -7.06
N TYR A 64 -0.15 2.97 -7.82
CA TYR A 64 0.70 2.20 -8.73
C TYR A 64 1.61 1.24 -7.93
N PRO A 65 2.12 0.15 -8.50
CA PRO A 65 1.93 -0.29 -9.87
C PRO A 65 0.49 -0.71 -10.16
N PHE A 66 0.02 -0.44 -11.37
CA PHE A 66 -1.29 -0.88 -11.85
C PHE A 66 -1.20 -2.35 -12.25
N ILE A 67 -1.81 -3.20 -11.43
CA ILE A 67 -1.68 -4.67 -11.48
C ILE A 67 -2.81 -5.35 -12.26
N GLY A 68 -3.72 -4.56 -12.83
CA GLY A 68 -4.77 -5.04 -13.71
C GLY A 68 -4.31 -5.23 -15.15
N GLU A 69 -5.08 -6.02 -15.88
CA GLU A 69 -4.79 -6.42 -17.26
C GLU A 69 -4.61 -5.19 -18.14
N PHE A 70 -5.52 -4.22 -18.09
CA PHE A 70 -5.42 -3.01 -18.89
C PHE A 70 -4.17 -2.19 -18.53
N GLY A 71 -3.89 -2.01 -17.23
CA GLY A 71 -2.71 -1.31 -16.74
C GLY A 71 -1.41 -1.95 -17.22
N GLN A 72 -1.29 -3.27 -17.12
CA GLN A 72 -0.11 -4.02 -17.55
C GLN A 72 0.08 -4.00 -19.08
N GLU A 73 -1.00 -4.08 -19.85
CA GLU A 73 -0.93 -4.05 -21.31
C GLU A 73 -0.56 -2.67 -21.89
N HIS A 74 -0.91 -1.58 -21.20
CA HIS A 74 -0.80 -0.22 -21.75
C HIS A 74 0.29 0.63 -21.08
N ILE A 75 0.90 0.15 -19.99
CA ILE A 75 1.91 0.88 -19.21
C ILE A 75 3.06 -0.08 -18.90
N GLU A 76 3.91 -0.29 -19.90
CA GLU A 76 4.98 -1.31 -19.88
C GLU A 76 6.11 -1.01 -18.86
N GLU A 77 6.44 0.26 -18.63
CA GLU A 77 7.61 0.68 -17.85
C GLU A 77 7.26 1.43 -16.55
N GLN A 78 6.15 1.10 -15.89
CA GLN A 78 5.87 1.70 -14.59
C GLN A 78 6.80 1.11 -13.51
N ALA A 79 7.45 1.99 -12.75
CA ALA A 79 8.06 1.59 -11.49
C ALA A 79 7.01 0.99 -10.55
N GLY A 80 7.38 -0.08 -9.84
CA GLY A 80 6.61 -0.56 -8.68
C GLY A 80 6.94 0.22 -7.41
N ILE A 81 6.64 -0.38 -6.26
CA ILE A 81 7.04 0.15 -4.94
C ILE A 81 8.35 -0.48 -4.42
N GLU A 82 9.13 -1.08 -5.31
CA GLU A 82 10.41 -1.75 -5.00
C GLU A 82 11.45 -0.79 -4.41
N LEU A 83 11.49 0.47 -4.85
CA LEU A 83 12.36 1.48 -4.23
C LEU A 83 12.03 1.64 -2.74
N SER A 84 10.75 1.73 -2.39
CA SER A 84 10.30 1.81 -1.00
C SER A 84 10.71 0.57 -0.21
N ARG A 85 10.65 -0.62 -0.81
CA ARG A 85 11.09 -1.89 -0.19
C ARG A 85 12.59 -1.92 0.09
N ARG A 86 13.41 -1.49 -0.88
CA ARG A 86 14.87 -1.39 -0.71
C ARG A 86 15.25 -0.40 0.38
N MET A 87 14.62 0.77 0.40
CA MET A 87 14.82 1.78 1.45
C MET A 87 14.42 1.24 2.84
N ALA A 88 13.28 0.56 2.94
CA ALA A 88 12.83 -0.07 4.19
C ALA A 88 13.78 -1.18 4.68
N SER A 89 14.52 -1.80 3.76
CA SER A 89 15.55 -2.82 4.07
C SER A 89 16.92 -2.21 4.39
N GLY A 90 17.03 -0.88 4.46
CA GLY A 90 18.27 -0.15 4.78
C GLY A 90 19.20 0.10 3.60
N GLU A 91 18.76 -0.18 2.37
CA GLU A 91 19.57 0.08 1.17
C GLU A 91 19.51 1.56 0.77
N THR A 92 20.67 2.13 0.38
CA THR A 92 20.70 3.42 -0.31
C THR A 92 20.46 3.17 -1.80
N ALA A 93 19.21 3.33 -2.24
CA ALA A 93 18.78 3.05 -3.60
C ALA A 93 18.20 4.30 -4.29
N GLU A 94 18.31 4.34 -5.61
CA GLU A 94 17.59 5.27 -6.48
C GLU A 94 16.55 4.52 -7.31
N SER A 95 15.55 5.23 -7.85
CA SER A 95 14.55 4.61 -8.71
C SER A 95 15.18 4.20 -10.04
N ASP A 96 15.12 2.91 -10.39
CA ASP A 96 15.64 2.41 -11.67
C ASP A 96 14.75 2.84 -12.86
N HIS A 97 13.49 3.20 -12.58
CA HIS A 97 12.48 3.57 -13.56
C HIS A 97 11.73 4.82 -13.12
N TRP A 98 11.22 5.57 -14.10
CA TRP A 98 10.25 6.61 -13.86
C TRP A 98 8.94 6.02 -13.37
N ASN A 99 8.31 6.64 -12.37
CA ASN A 99 6.99 6.23 -11.96
C ASN A 99 5.94 6.71 -12.98
N VAL A 100 4.72 6.21 -12.84
CA VAL A 100 3.63 6.52 -13.77
C VAL A 100 3.28 8.02 -13.85
N TRP A 101 3.51 8.76 -12.76
CA TRP A 101 3.26 10.20 -12.72
C TRP A 101 4.33 10.99 -13.46
N ASP A 102 5.59 10.56 -13.40
CA ASP A 102 6.68 11.13 -14.19
C ASP A 102 6.45 10.90 -15.68
N LEU A 103 6.04 9.68 -16.07
CA LEU A 103 5.70 9.34 -17.45
C LEU A 103 4.51 10.17 -17.97
N LEU A 104 3.48 10.36 -17.15
CA LEU A 104 2.33 11.20 -17.49
C LEU A 104 2.72 12.68 -17.60
N LYS A 105 3.53 13.19 -16.67
CA LYS A 105 4.01 14.58 -16.67
C LYS A 105 4.84 14.92 -17.91
N GLN A 106 5.64 13.96 -18.37
CA GLN A 106 6.48 14.11 -19.57
C GLN A 106 5.72 13.88 -20.88
N GLY A 107 4.45 13.44 -20.82
CA GLY A 107 3.62 13.19 -21.98
C GLY A 107 3.90 11.85 -22.68
N HIS A 108 4.64 10.94 -22.04
CA HIS A 108 4.83 9.57 -22.52
C HIS A 108 3.56 8.72 -22.35
N LEU A 109 2.72 9.05 -21.37
CA LEU A 109 1.42 8.44 -21.17
C LEU A 109 0.29 9.46 -21.36
N ARG A 110 -0.86 8.98 -21.85
CA ARG A 110 -2.08 9.78 -21.92
C ARG A 110 -2.85 9.69 -20.61
N GLU A 111 -3.44 10.81 -20.19
CA GLU A 111 -4.19 10.91 -18.93
C GLU A 111 -5.35 9.90 -18.85
N ASP A 112 -6.07 9.67 -19.96
CA ASP A 112 -7.18 8.75 -20.03
C ASP A 112 -6.76 7.28 -19.79
N VAL A 113 -5.58 6.91 -20.29
CA VAL A 113 -4.96 5.58 -20.06
C VAL A 113 -4.63 5.42 -18.58
N VAL A 114 -3.92 6.38 -17.99
CA VAL A 114 -3.52 6.33 -16.58
C VAL A 114 -4.73 6.31 -15.64
N ARG A 115 -5.76 7.13 -15.91
CA ARG A 115 -7.01 7.11 -15.13
C ARG A 115 -7.76 5.79 -15.24
N LYS A 116 -7.75 5.16 -16.42
CA LYS A 116 -8.40 3.86 -16.61
C LYS A 116 -7.66 2.76 -15.82
N ALA A 117 -6.33 2.74 -15.88
CA ALA A 117 -5.51 1.79 -15.10
C ALA A 117 -5.66 2.00 -13.59
N TYR A 118 -5.71 3.25 -13.12
CA TYR A 118 -5.96 3.58 -11.71
C TYR A 118 -7.33 3.07 -11.24
N ARG A 119 -8.38 3.27 -12.04
CA ARG A 119 -9.73 2.75 -11.73
C ARG A 119 -9.78 1.24 -11.73
N GLU A 120 -9.14 0.59 -12.70
CA GLU A 120 -9.03 -0.88 -12.71
C GLU A 120 -8.35 -1.39 -11.43
N ASN A 121 -7.29 -0.73 -10.97
CA ASN A 121 -6.62 -1.09 -9.72
C ASN A 121 -7.55 -0.96 -8.50
N LEU A 122 -8.41 0.06 -8.49
CA LEU A 122 -9.46 0.20 -7.47
C LEU A 122 -10.49 -0.94 -7.57
N ASP A 123 -10.98 -1.21 -8.78
CA ASP A 123 -11.98 -2.27 -9.02
C ASP A 123 -11.47 -3.65 -8.62
N LEU A 124 -10.16 -3.90 -8.76
CA LEU A 124 -9.51 -5.14 -8.33
C LEU A 124 -9.46 -5.31 -6.81
N VAL A 125 -9.27 -4.24 -6.04
CA VAL A 125 -9.15 -4.33 -4.58
C VAL A 125 -10.52 -4.36 -3.88
N LEU A 126 -11.56 -3.77 -4.46
CA LEU A 126 -12.88 -3.67 -3.82
C LEU A 126 -13.52 -5.03 -3.44
N PRO A 127 -13.44 -6.11 -4.26
CA PRO A 127 -13.93 -7.43 -3.85
C PRO A 127 -13.23 -7.98 -2.60
N HIS A 128 -11.93 -7.73 -2.47
CA HIS A 128 -11.13 -8.15 -1.31
C HIS A 128 -11.45 -7.35 -0.05
N VAL A 129 -11.72 -6.05 -0.19
CA VAL A 129 -12.22 -5.23 0.92
C VAL A 129 -13.59 -5.70 1.38
N ARG A 130 -14.47 -6.07 0.43
CA ARG A 130 -15.78 -6.64 0.75
C ARG A 130 -15.66 -7.98 1.48
N GLU A 131 -14.75 -8.85 1.04
CA GLU A 131 -14.45 -10.12 1.71
C GLU A 131 -14.06 -9.89 3.17
N LEU A 132 -13.09 -9.00 3.43
CA LEU A 132 -12.73 -8.62 4.81
C LEU A 132 -13.91 -8.06 5.60
N GLY A 133 -14.76 -7.24 4.96
CA GLY A 133 -15.95 -6.70 5.59
C GLY A 133 -16.98 -7.75 6.02
N ASN A 134 -17.06 -8.86 5.29
CA ASN A 134 -17.98 -9.96 5.60
C ASN A 134 -17.42 -10.92 6.67
N GLU A 135 -16.11 -11.13 6.67
CA GLU A 135 -15.44 -12.09 7.56
C GLU A 135 -15.03 -11.48 8.91
N LEU A 136 -14.76 -10.16 8.96
CA LEU A 136 -14.34 -9.50 10.19
C LEU A 136 -15.53 -9.01 11.01
N ASP A 137 -15.59 -9.46 12.26
CA ASP A 137 -16.51 -8.90 13.24
C ASP A 137 -16.08 -7.49 13.68
N GLY A 138 -17.04 -6.56 13.68
CA GLY A 138 -16.87 -5.23 14.23
C GLY A 138 -17.32 -4.12 13.28
N LYS A 139 -17.36 -2.89 13.81
CA LYS A 139 -17.52 -1.70 13.00
C LYS A 139 -16.28 -1.51 12.12
N THR A 140 -16.46 -1.57 10.81
CA THR A 140 -15.40 -1.43 9.81
C THR A 140 -15.61 -0.16 8.98
N VAL A 141 -14.52 0.59 8.78
CA VAL A 141 -14.49 1.77 7.91
C VAL A 141 -13.44 1.54 6.83
N VAL A 142 -13.81 1.83 5.59
CA VAL A 142 -12.94 1.87 4.43
C VAL A 142 -12.66 3.34 4.12
N THR A 143 -11.39 3.72 4.10
CA THR A 143 -10.94 5.09 3.83
C THR A 143 -9.63 5.06 3.04
N ALA A 144 -9.24 6.20 2.48
CA ALA A 144 -7.91 6.42 1.94
C ALA A 144 -7.12 7.36 2.85
N ASP A 145 -5.79 7.29 2.75
CA ASP A 145 -4.83 8.22 3.35
C ASP A 145 -4.74 9.53 2.56
N HIS A 146 -4.84 9.46 1.23
CA HIS A 146 -4.91 10.62 0.35
C HIS A 146 -5.65 10.33 -0.98
N GLY A 147 -5.91 11.38 -1.75
CA GLY A 147 -6.37 11.31 -3.15
C GLY A 147 -5.21 11.40 -4.15
N ASN A 148 -5.48 11.67 -5.43
CA ASN A 148 -4.43 11.65 -6.45
C ASN A 148 -4.69 12.64 -7.60
N LEU A 149 -3.64 13.35 -8.03
CA LEU A 149 -3.68 14.28 -9.15
C LEU A 149 -3.22 13.59 -10.45
N PHE A 150 -3.85 13.95 -11.57
CA PHE A 150 -3.53 13.46 -12.90
C PHE A 150 -3.12 14.59 -13.86
N GLY A 151 -2.83 15.78 -13.34
CA GLY A 151 -2.41 16.94 -14.13
C GLY A 151 -3.26 18.19 -13.90
N GLU A 152 -4.02 18.23 -12.82
CA GLU A 152 -4.80 19.39 -12.39
C GLU A 152 -3.89 20.62 -12.23
N ARG A 153 -4.45 21.79 -12.56
CA ARG A 153 -3.72 23.07 -12.50
C ARG A 153 -3.89 23.69 -11.13
N LEU A 154 -2.78 23.86 -10.40
CA LEU A 154 -2.77 24.42 -9.06
C LEU A 154 -2.14 25.81 -9.03
N GLY A 155 -2.62 26.63 -8.09
CA GLY A 155 -2.11 27.97 -7.82
C GLY A 155 -2.36 29.01 -8.92
N PRO A 156 -1.98 30.29 -8.68
CA PRO A 156 -2.24 31.40 -9.61
C PRO A 156 -1.56 31.25 -10.97
N ALA A 157 -0.40 30.57 -11.02
CA ALA A 157 0.34 30.31 -12.24
C ALA A 157 -0.22 29.11 -13.05
N GLY A 158 -1.20 28.37 -12.51
CA GLY A 158 -1.84 27.25 -13.19
C GLY A 158 -0.87 26.12 -13.57
N VAL A 159 0.09 25.84 -12.69
CA VAL A 159 1.10 24.78 -12.86
C VAL A 159 0.41 23.43 -12.76
N ARG A 160 0.69 22.51 -13.70
CA ARG A 160 0.16 21.16 -13.65
C ARG A 160 0.92 20.32 -12.64
N VAL A 161 0.17 19.63 -11.78
CA VAL A 161 0.71 18.75 -10.74
C VAL A 161 0.14 17.35 -10.93
N TYR A 162 0.96 16.33 -10.69
CA TYR A 162 0.67 14.92 -10.95
C TYR A 162 1.05 14.09 -9.73
N GLY A 163 0.33 13.00 -9.49
CA GLY A 163 0.51 12.15 -8.31
C GLY A 163 0.08 12.87 -7.03
N HIS A 164 0.89 12.74 -5.99
CA HIS A 164 0.62 13.27 -4.64
C HIS A 164 1.93 13.76 -4.00
N PRO A 165 2.53 14.84 -4.54
CA PRO A 165 3.79 15.38 -4.03
C PRO A 165 3.66 15.94 -2.61
N GLU A 166 4.70 15.74 -1.81
CA GLU A 166 4.78 16.23 -0.43
C GLU A 166 4.64 17.75 -0.35
N GLY A 167 3.95 18.23 0.69
CA GLY A 167 3.78 19.67 0.97
C GLY A 167 2.77 20.38 0.06
N ILE A 168 2.11 19.67 -0.85
CA ILE A 168 1.06 20.25 -1.72
C ILE A 168 -0.32 19.96 -1.16
N HIS A 169 -1.08 21.04 -0.90
CA HIS A 169 -2.49 20.95 -0.54
C HIS A 169 -3.38 21.20 -1.76
N ALA A 170 -4.21 20.22 -2.12
CA ALA A 170 -5.25 20.34 -3.13
C ALA A 170 -6.51 19.57 -2.68
N PRO A 171 -7.73 20.05 -2.98
CA PRO A 171 -8.96 19.33 -2.66
C PRO A 171 -8.95 17.86 -3.10
N ASP A 172 -8.44 17.60 -4.31
CA ASP A 172 -8.37 16.26 -4.90
C ASP A 172 -7.33 15.35 -4.23
N LEU A 173 -6.43 15.89 -3.40
CA LEU A 173 -5.49 15.13 -2.56
C LEU A 173 -6.03 14.84 -1.16
N VAL A 174 -6.95 15.67 -0.64
CA VAL A 174 -7.42 15.56 0.76
C VAL A 174 -8.86 15.11 0.88
N THR A 175 -9.62 15.12 -0.22
CA THR A 175 -11.00 14.62 -0.26
C THR A 175 -10.98 13.11 -0.46
N VAL A 176 -11.01 12.38 0.64
CA VAL A 176 -10.96 10.91 0.67
C VAL A 176 -12.31 10.31 1.05
N PRO A 177 -12.63 9.08 0.59
CA PRO A 177 -13.86 8.41 1.01
C PRO A 177 -13.81 8.06 2.50
N TRP A 178 -14.96 8.13 3.16
CA TRP A 178 -15.19 7.53 4.47
C TRP A 178 -16.42 6.64 4.38
N PHE A 179 -16.20 5.35 4.14
CA PHE A 179 -17.27 4.39 3.92
C PHE A 179 -17.37 3.41 5.08
N GLU A 180 -18.46 3.52 5.85
CA GLU A 180 -18.77 2.58 6.92
C GLU A 180 -19.50 1.37 6.35
N LEU A 181 -18.95 0.16 6.58
CA LEU A 181 -19.62 -1.09 6.25
C LEU A 181 -20.70 -1.41 7.27
N GLU A 182 -21.71 -2.18 6.85
CA GLU A 182 -22.73 -2.69 7.76
C GLU A 182 -22.10 -3.56 8.86
N TRP A 183 -22.55 -3.38 10.10
CA TRP A 183 -22.05 -4.11 11.25
C TRP A 183 -23.16 -4.33 12.28
N SER A 184 -23.10 -5.45 13.00
CA SER A 184 -24.09 -5.83 14.02
C SER A 184 -23.58 -5.65 15.45
N ASN A 185 -22.29 -5.83 15.66
CA ASN A 185 -21.66 -5.78 16.97
C ASN A 185 -20.36 -4.99 16.93
N ARG A 186 -19.99 -4.39 18.07
CA ARG A 186 -18.71 -3.72 18.22
C ARG A 186 -17.73 -4.63 18.95
N ARG A 187 -16.52 -4.76 18.40
CA ARG A 187 -15.44 -5.52 19.03
C ARG A 187 -15.05 -4.91 20.37
N THR A 188 -14.90 -5.75 21.39
CA THR A 188 -14.28 -5.38 22.66
C THR A 188 -12.79 -5.21 22.44
N VAL A 189 -12.27 -4.01 22.70
CA VAL A 189 -10.85 -3.69 22.50
C VAL A 189 -10.18 -3.47 23.84
N VAL A 190 -9.04 -4.12 24.06
CA VAL A 190 -8.26 -4.00 25.30
C VAL A 190 -6.88 -3.41 24.98
N SER A 191 -6.42 -2.48 25.81
CA SER A 191 -5.05 -1.95 25.72
C SER A 191 -4.03 -3.04 26.01
N GLY A 192 -2.92 -3.06 25.30
CA GLY A 192 -1.78 -3.93 25.57
C GLY A 192 -0.47 -3.19 25.32
N THR A 193 0.63 -3.76 25.81
CA THR A 193 1.97 -3.25 25.50
C THR A 193 2.30 -3.56 24.03
N SER A 194 3.05 -2.68 23.37
CA SER A 194 3.63 -2.97 22.07
C SER A 194 4.59 -4.16 22.17
N SER A 195 4.42 -5.17 21.32
CA SER A 195 5.53 -6.07 21.04
C SER A 195 6.53 -5.34 20.14
N GLU A 196 7.82 -5.46 20.42
CA GLU A 196 8.87 -5.04 19.48
C GLU A 196 8.56 -5.59 18.08
N ARG A 197 8.84 -4.80 17.03
CA ARG A 197 8.76 -5.30 15.65
C ARG A 197 9.71 -6.48 15.52
N ARG A 198 9.16 -7.69 15.48
CA ARG A 198 9.92 -8.88 15.12
C ARG A 198 9.72 -9.09 13.63
N PRO A 199 10.78 -9.07 12.81
CA PRO A 199 10.69 -9.60 11.46
C PRO A 199 10.19 -11.04 11.58
N GLU A 200 9.05 -11.37 10.97
CA GLU A 200 8.59 -12.77 10.93
C GLU A 200 9.59 -13.66 10.15
N THR A 201 10.51 -13.03 9.39
CA THR A 201 11.59 -13.64 8.59
C THR A 201 12.99 -13.51 9.21
N ALA A 202 13.12 -13.23 10.52
CA ALA A 202 14.43 -13.29 11.20
C ALA A 202 15.01 -14.72 11.30
N GLY A 203 14.30 -15.73 10.77
CA GLY A 203 14.92 -16.97 10.33
C GLY A 203 15.45 -16.79 8.91
N ASP A 204 16.76 -16.93 8.74
CA ASP A 204 17.48 -17.10 7.46
C ASP A 204 18.02 -15.90 6.69
N VAL A 205 18.22 -14.74 7.32
CA VAL A 205 19.17 -13.76 6.73
C VAL A 205 20.56 -14.39 6.57
N SER A 206 21.02 -15.21 7.53
CA SER A 206 22.32 -15.89 7.43
C SER A 206 22.35 -17.01 6.38
N THR A 207 21.25 -17.73 6.16
CA THR A 207 21.16 -18.77 5.11
C THR A 207 21.04 -18.15 3.73
N ARG A 208 20.28 -17.05 3.58
CA ARG A 208 20.21 -16.30 2.33
C ARG A 208 21.56 -15.67 1.97
N LEU A 209 22.31 -15.18 2.95
CA LEU A 209 23.68 -14.69 2.76
C LEU A 209 24.67 -15.83 2.41
N LYS A 210 24.50 -17.03 2.95
CA LYS A 210 25.26 -18.23 2.55
C LYS A 210 24.97 -18.65 1.12
N GLU A 211 23.69 -18.70 0.73
CA GLU A 211 23.26 -19.04 -0.62
C GLU A 211 23.74 -18.03 -1.67
N LEU A 212 23.91 -16.76 -1.26
CA LEU A 212 24.47 -15.69 -2.07
C LEU A 212 26.01 -15.57 -1.96
N GLY A 213 26.68 -16.44 -1.20
CA GLY A 213 28.15 -16.52 -1.13
C GLY A 213 28.84 -15.45 -0.27
N TYR A 214 28.10 -14.74 0.59
CA TYR A 214 28.64 -13.73 1.49
C TYR A 214 29.14 -14.29 2.84
N LEU A 215 28.89 -15.58 3.12
CA LEU A 215 29.27 -16.31 4.35
C LEU A 215 29.80 -17.70 4.05
#